data_AF-A0A2N5Q1C5-F1
#
_entry.id   AF-A0A2N5Q1C5-F1
#
_cell.length_a   1.000
_cell.length_b   1.000
_cell.length_c   1.000
_cell.angle_alpha   90.00
_cell.angle_beta   90.00
_cell.angle_gamma   90.00
#
_symmetry.space_group_name_H-M   'P 1'
#
loop_
_entity.id
_entity.type
_entity.pdbx_description
1 polymer ?
#
loop_
_entity_poly.entity_id
_entity_poly.type
_entity_poly.pdbx_seq_one_letter_code
_entity_poly.pdbx_strand_id
1 'polypeptide(L)'
;MKPLTKRQQQALATKQKIFKCAVSLFAQKAYENVTVNDICQQAQVSVGAFYHHYQSKENILDEGYRLFDQEVELAWFAGHPADNLDAIRFLISEQAASMERMGVPAALQYFKNQLSCSEKYILNPDRFFYQTIKNTIEKEISSGNLKGTAFLITEDILSATRGTIYDWCLHEGSYSLSEKMLRMTEMVLQYHFS
;
A
#
# COMPACT_ATOMS: atom_id res chain seq x y z
N MET A 1 -23.20 -14.15 3.73
CA MET A 1 -23.04 -13.07 4.75
C MET A 1 -24.41 -12.46 5.06
N LYS A 2 -24.70 -12.14 6.32
CA LYS A 2 -25.90 -11.37 6.67
C LYS A 2 -25.71 -9.90 6.25
N PRO A 3 -26.72 -9.23 5.69
CA PRO A 3 -26.61 -7.83 5.28
C PRO A 3 -26.41 -6.89 6.47
N LEU A 4 -25.66 -5.81 6.28
CA LEU A 4 -25.39 -4.81 7.30
C LEU A 4 -26.68 -4.10 7.73
N THR A 5 -26.80 -3.83 9.02
CA THR A 5 -27.89 -2.98 9.55
C THR A 5 -27.72 -1.53 9.08
N LYS A 6 -28.82 -0.76 9.03
CA LYS A 6 -28.79 0.67 8.68
C LYS A 6 -27.79 1.47 9.53
N ARG A 7 -27.67 1.13 10.82
CA ARG A 7 -26.68 1.74 11.74
C ARG A 7 -25.24 1.42 11.34
N GLN A 8 -24.96 0.17 10.96
CA GLN A 8 -23.63 -0.23 10.49
C GLN A 8 -23.27 0.43 9.16
N GLN A 9 -24.22 0.54 8.23
CA GLN A 9 -24.03 1.25 6.97
C GLN A 9 -23.68 2.73 7.20
N GLN A 10 -24.40 3.38 8.12
CA GLN A 10 -24.15 4.79 8.45
C GLN A 10 -22.80 4.99 9.15
N ALA A 11 -22.42 4.07 10.05
CA ALA A 11 -21.10 4.07 10.67
C ALA A 11 -19.97 3.91 9.64
N LEU A 12 -20.14 3.01 8.66
CA LEU A 12 -19.17 2.80 7.58
C LEU A 12 -19.05 4.04 6.69
N ALA A 13 -20.18 4.65 6.32
CA ALA A 13 -20.20 5.88 5.51
C ALA A 13 -19.49 7.04 6.22
N THR A 14 -19.73 7.22 7.52
CA THR A 14 -19.05 8.24 8.34
C THR A 14 -17.55 7.98 8.40
N LYS A 15 -17.14 6.73 8.65
CA LYS A 15 -15.73 6.34 8.67
C LYS A 15 -15.03 6.66 7.34
N GLN A 16 -15.64 6.28 6.22
CA GLN A 16 -15.11 6.57 4.87
C GLN A 16 -15.04 8.07 4.58
N LYS A 17 -16.01 8.87 5.05
CA LYS A 17 -15.98 10.32 4.91
C LYS A 17 -14.80 10.93 5.67
N ILE A 18 -14.58 10.51 6.92
CA ILE A 18 -13.43 10.95 7.73
C ILE A 18 -12.13 10.61 7.03
N PHE A 19 -11.98 9.37 6.56
CA PHE A 19 -10.79 8.91 5.84
C PHE A 19 -10.46 9.79 4.62
N LYS A 20 -11.43 9.99 3.71
CA LYS A 20 -11.22 10.78 2.49
C LYS A 20 -10.83 12.22 2.79
N CYS A 21 -11.47 12.85 3.77
CA CYS A 21 -11.14 14.21 4.19
C CYS A 21 -9.74 14.30 4.79
N ALA A 22 -9.35 13.34 5.62
CA ALA A 22 -8.02 13.28 6.22
C ALA A 22 -6.92 13.09 5.16
N VAL A 23 -7.07 12.14 4.24
CA VAL A 23 -6.13 11.92 3.13
C VAL A 23 -6.00 13.18 2.27
N SER A 24 -7.12 13.85 1.95
CA SER A 24 -7.09 15.13 1.22
C SER A 24 -6.33 16.21 1.98
N LEU A 25 -6.45 16.29 3.31
CA LEU A 25 -5.69 17.24 4.12
C LEU A 25 -4.20 16.92 4.15
N PHE A 26 -3.84 15.64 4.27
CA PHE A 26 -2.45 15.19 4.26
C PHE A 26 -1.75 15.45 2.92
N ALA A 27 -2.50 15.49 1.81
CA ALA A 27 -1.98 15.86 0.51
C ALA A 27 -1.78 17.38 0.32
N GLN A 28 -2.54 18.22 1.06
CA GLN A 28 -2.55 19.68 0.90
C GLN A 28 -1.67 20.42 1.90
N LYS A 29 -1.42 19.81 3.08
CA LYS A 29 -0.70 20.42 4.20
C LYS A 29 0.32 19.42 4.72
N ALA A 30 1.41 19.92 5.30
CA ALA A 30 2.33 19.07 6.06
C ALA A 30 1.55 18.31 7.15
N TYR A 31 1.78 17.00 7.25
CA TYR A 31 1.00 16.10 8.11
C TYR A 31 0.97 16.56 9.57
N GLU A 32 2.09 17.09 10.05
CA GLU A 32 2.26 17.60 11.42
C GLU A 32 1.31 18.76 11.71
N ASN A 33 0.94 19.54 10.69
CA ASN A 33 0.05 20.69 10.79
C ASN A 33 -1.43 20.32 10.65
N VAL A 34 -1.77 19.08 10.32
CA VAL A 34 -3.16 18.61 10.24
C VAL A 34 -3.61 18.10 11.61
N THR A 35 -4.65 18.70 12.18
CA THR A 35 -5.22 18.29 13.47
C THR A 35 -6.48 17.43 13.29
N VAL A 36 -6.86 16.68 14.34
CA VAL A 36 -8.15 15.96 14.37
C VAL A 36 -9.32 16.93 14.17
N ASN A 37 -9.21 18.16 14.69
CA ASN A 37 -10.23 19.19 14.50
C ASN A 37 -10.37 19.61 13.04
N ASP A 38 -9.27 19.79 12.30
CA ASP A 38 -9.31 20.10 10.87
C ASP A 38 -10.04 18.99 10.09
N ILE A 39 -9.72 17.73 10.38
CA ILE A 39 -10.36 16.57 9.77
C ILE A 39 -11.86 16.55 10.10
N CYS A 40 -12.22 16.78 11.37
CA CYS A 40 -13.62 16.80 11.80
C CYS A 40 -14.42 17.92 11.11
N GLN A 41 -13.84 19.12 11.00
CA GLN A 41 -14.47 20.24 10.31
C GLN A 41 -14.70 19.93 8.83
N GLN A 42 -13.68 19.43 8.13
CA GLN A 42 -13.79 19.10 6.72
C GLN A 42 -14.75 17.92 6.46
N ALA A 43 -14.76 16.91 7.33
CA ALA A 43 -15.68 15.79 7.26
C ALA A 43 -17.08 16.13 7.78
N GLN A 44 -17.29 17.32 8.37
CA GLN A 44 -18.54 17.72 9.03
C GLN A 44 -19.03 16.68 10.05
N VAL A 45 -18.13 16.24 10.93
CA VAL A 45 -18.42 15.30 12.02
C VAL A 45 -17.98 15.89 13.36
N SER A 46 -18.51 15.37 14.46
CA SER A 46 -18.01 15.74 15.79
C SER A 46 -16.70 15.04 16.14
N VAL A 47 -15.92 15.63 17.04
CA VAL A 47 -14.69 15.01 17.58
C VAL A 47 -14.99 13.66 18.25
N GLY A 48 -16.13 13.54 18.95
CA GLY A 48 -16.57 12.26 19.51
C GLY A 48 -16.88 11.21 18.44
N ALA A 49 -17.46 11.61 17.30
CA ALA A 49 -17.69 10.71 16.18
C ALA A 49 -16.38 10.28 15.51
N PHE A 50 -15.38 11.17 15.45
CA PHE A 50 -14.03 10.80 15.01
C PHE A 50 -13.43 9.72 15.91
N TYR A 51 -13.40 9.95 17.23
CA TYR A 51 -12.82 9.00 18.17
C TYR A 51 -13.58 7.68 18.31
N HIS A 52 -14.83 7.64 17.85
CA HIS A 52 -15.57 6.39 17.69
C HIS A 52 -15.02 5.49 16.56
N HIS A 53 -14.39 6.09 15.54
CA HIS A 53 -13.89 5.39 14.36
C HIS A 53 -12.36 5.25 14.33
N TYR A 54 -11.62 6.23 14.86
CA TYR A 54 -10.16 6.29 14.84
C TYR A 54 -9.63 6.74 16.20
N GLN A 55 -8.62 6.07 16.74
CA GLN A 55 -8.04 6.47 18.03
C GLN A 55 -7.11 7.68 17.87
N SER A 56 -6.52 7.85 16.68
CA SER A 56 -5.73 9.03 16.32
C SER A 56 -5.75 9.28 14.80
N LYS A 57 -5.15 10.39 14.35
CA LYS A 57 -4.97 10.66 12.91
C LYS A 57 -3.96 9.70 12.26
N GLU A 58 -3.04 9.13 13.02
CA GLU A 58 -2.07 8.12 12.58
C GLU A 58 -2.79 6.83 12.16
N ASN A 59 -3.84 6.41 12.89
CA ASN A 59 -4.61 5.21 12.52
C ASN A 59 -5.32 5.33 11.17
N ILE A 60 -5.52 6.55 10.66
CA ILE A 60 -6.05 6.77 9.32
C ILE A 60 -5.01 6.36 8.28
N LEU A 61 -3.72 6.60 8.53
CA LEU A 61 -2.63 6.16 7.65
C LEU A 61 -2.55 4.62 7.60
N ASP A 62 -2.81 3.92 8.71
CA ASP A 62 -2.86 2.45 8.70
C ASP A 62 -3.95 1.92 7.75
N GLU A 63 -5.09 2.62 7.66
CA GLU A 63 -6.17 2.25 6.73
C GLU A 63 -5.87 2.62 5.28
N GLY A 64 -5.07 3.64 5.02
CA GLY A 64 -4.74 4.01 3.64
C GLY A 64 -3.92 2.94 2.92
N TYR A 65 -3.06 2.20 3.63
CA TYR A 65 -2.38 1.05 3.02
C TYR A 65 -3.32 -0.05 2.55
N ARG A 66 -4.40 -0.32 3.31
CA ARG A 66 -5.47 -1.23 2.87
C ARG A 66 -6.19 -0.69 1.64
N LEU A 67 -6.39 0.63 1.61
CA LEU A 67 -6.75 1.46 0.45
C LEU A 67 -6.01 1.04 -0.83
N PHE A 68 -4.69 1.21 -0.76
CA PHE A 68 -3.80 1.02 -1.91
C PHE A 68 -3.73 -0.45 -2.33
N ASP A 69 -3.67 -1.38 -1.38
CA ASP A 69 -3.69 -2.81 -1.71
C ASP A 69 -5.00 -3.20 -2.42
N GLN A 70 -6.15 -2.60 -2.05
CA GLN A 70 -7.42 -2.80 -2.76
C GLN A 70 -7.42 -2.22 -4.18
N GLU A 71 -6.82 -1.04 -4.39
CA GLU A 71 -6.69 -0.47 -5.74
C GLU A 71 -5.85 -1.36 -6.65
N VAL A 72 -4.73 -1.90 -6.15
CA VAL A 72 -3.89 -2.85 -6.88
C VAL A 72 -4.63 -4.16 -7.15
N GLU A 73 -5.40 -4.67 -6.17
CA GLU A 73 -6.25 -5.85 -6.33
C GLU A 73 -7.31 -5.65 -7.42
N LEU A 74 -7.97 -4.48 -7.44
CA LEU A 74 -8.94 -4.14 -8.48
C LEU A 74 -8.28 -4.06 -9.86
N ALA A 75 -7.11 -3.44 -9.96
CA ALA A 75 -6.36 -3.37 -11.22
C ALA A 75 -5.98 -4.78 -11.72
N TRP A 76 -5.53 -5.66 -10.81
CA TRP A 76 -5.23 -7.05 -11.13
C TRP A 76 -6.43 -7.81 -11.71
N PHE A 77 -7.60 -7.67 -11.10
CA PHE A 77 -8.81 -8.34 -11.57
C PHE A 77 -9.43 -7.69 -12.82
N ALA A 78 -9.16 -6.41 -13.07
CA ALA A 78 -9.54 -5.75 -14.32
C ALA A 78 -8.75 -6.30 -15.53
N GLY A 79 -7.51 -6.73 -15.29
CA GLY A 79 -6.69 -7.43 -16.27
C GLY A 79 -5.22 -7.36 -15.91
N HIS A 80 -4.56 -8.50 -15.81
CA HIS A 80 -3.12 -8.62 -15.59
C HIS A 80 -2.49 -9.49 -16.69
N PRO A 81 -1.17 -9.38 -16.92
CA PRO A 81 -0.45 -10.24 -17.86
C PRO A 81 -0.61 -11.73 -17.55
N ALA A 82 -0.66 -12.55 -18.59
CA ALA A 82 -0.76 -14.02 -18.45
C ALA A 82 0.58 -14.66 -18.07
N ASP A 83 1.70 -14.05 -18.50
CA ASP A 83 3.03 -14.47 -18.07
C ASP A 83 3.24 -14.12 -16.60
N ASN A 84 3.78 -15.06 -15.82
CA ASN A 84 3.93 -14.92 -14.38
C ASN A 84 4.91 -13.79 -14.00
N LEU A 85 6.03 -13.66 -14.70
CA LEU A 85 7.03 -12.64 -14.39
C LEU A 85 6.52 -11.26 -14.77
N ASP A 86 5.83 -11.15 -15.92
CA ASP A 86 5.15 -9.91 -16.30
C ASP A 86 4.02 -9.55 -15.34
N ALA A 87 3.32 -10.54 -14.77
CA ALA A 87 2.31 -10.30 -13.75
C ALA A 87 2.92 -9.73 -12.45
N ILE A 88 4.12 -10.18 -12.04
CA ILE A 88 4.86 -9.59 -10.93
C ILE A 88 5.25 -8.14 -11.29
N ARG A 89 5.83 -7.90 -12.46
CA ARG A 89 6.21 -6.55 -12.94
C ARG A 89 5.01 -5.61 -12.95
N PHE A 90 3.85 -6.10 -13.37
CA PHE A 90 2.59 -5.35 -13.33
C PHE A 90 2.23 -4.91 -11.90
N LEU A 91 2.24 -5.83 -10.93
CA LEU A 91 1.96 -5.49 -9.52
C LEU A 91 2.95 -4.45 -8.97
N ILE A 92 4.25 -4.62 -9.24
CA ILE A 92 5.28 -3.68 -8.81
C ILE A 92 5.05 -2.29 -9.44
N SER A 93 4.67 -2.25 -10.72
CA SER A 93 4.38 -1.01 -11.45
C SER A 93 3.14 -0.30 -10.90
N GLU A 94 2.06 -1.04 -10.61
CA GLU A 94 0.84 -0.49 -10.01
C GLU A 94 1.11 0.09 -8.62
N GLN A 95 1.92 -0.58 -7.81
CA GLN A 95 2.34 -0.05 -6.52
C GLN A 95 3.14 1.25 -6.68
N ALA A 96 4.12 1.28 -7.60
CA ALA A 96 4.92 2.47 -7.85
C ALA A 96 4.04 3.64 -8.34
N ALA A 97 3.16 3.38 -9.31
CA ALA A 97 2.24 4.38 -9.84
C ALA A 97 1.28 4.91 -8.76
N SER A 98 0.82 4.05 -7.85
CA SER A 98 0.00 4.49 -6.70
C SER A 98 0.77 5.45 -5.78
N MET A 99 2.04 5.16 -5.49
CA MET A 99 2.88 6.03 -4.65
C MET A 99 3.19 7.36 -5.35
N GLU A 100 3.47 7.34 -6.65
CA GLU A 100 3.71 8.55 -7.46
C GLU A 100 2.44 9.42 -7.56
N ARG A 101 1.26 8.82 -7.80
CA ARG A 101 -0.03 9.55 -7.83
C ARG A 101 -0.36 10.20 -6.49
N MET A 102 -0.03 9.53 -5.38
CA MET A 102 -0.21 10.07 -4.04
C MET A 102 0.75 11.23 -3.75
N GLY A 103 1.93 11.21 -4.36
CA GLY A 103 2.97 12.23 -4.18
C GLY A 103 3.88 11.95 -2.99
N VAL A 104 5.11 12.45 -3.10
CA VAL A 104 6.20 12.20 -2.15
C VAL A 104 5.86 12.52 -0.70
N PRO A 105 5.24 13.68 -0.36
CA PRO A 105 5.00 14.03 1.05
C PRO A 105 4.06 13.03 1.75
N ALA A 106 3.00 12.61 1.05
CA ALA A 106 2.06 11.63 1.58
C ALA A 106 2.71 10.24 1.64
N ALA A 107 3.40 9.79 0.58
CA ALA A 107 4.13 8.52 0.58
C ALA A 107 5.13 8.39 1.74
N LEU A 108 5.93 9.44 1.97
CA LEU A 108 6.87 9.51 3.08
C LEU A 108 6.15 9.37 4.42
N GLN A 109 5.00 10.02 4.59
CA GLN A 109 4.26 9.98 5.84
C GLN A 109 3.66 8.61 6.12
N TYR A 110 3.11 7.94 5.09
CA TYR A 110 2.69 6.56 5.19
C TYR A 110 3.85 5.65 5.62
N PHE A 111 5.03 5.79 4.99
CA PHE A 111 6.21 4.99 5.32
C PHE A 111 6.73 5.25 6.74
N LYS A 112 6.82 6.52 7.15
CA LYS A 112 7.19 6.89 8.53
C LYS A 112 6.25 6.27 9.56
N ASN A 113 4.94 6.29 9.27
CA ASN A 113 3.95 5.70 10.16
C ASN A 113 4.17 4.18 10.35
N GLN A 114 4.53 3.43 9.30
CA GLN A 114 4.81 1.99 9.42
C GLN A 114 6.06 1.64 10.26
N LEU A 115 6.95 2.61 10.50
CA LEU A 115 8.09 2.43 11.41
C LEU A 115 7.69 2.58 12.88
N SER A 116 6.57 3.27 13.15
CA SER A 116 6.14 3.64 14.51
C SER A 116 4.82 3.00 14.94
N CYS A 117 4.00 2.50 14.00
CA CYS A 117 2.74 1.83 14.30
C CYS A 117 2.98 0.43 14.91
N SER A 118 2.00 -0.03 15.70
CA SER A 118 2.04 -1.37 16.30
C SER A 118 1.77 -2.48 15.28
N GLU A 119 0.83 -2.25 14.36
CA GLU A 119 0.48 -3.17 13.28
C GLU A 119 1.15 -2.77 11.97
N LYS A 120 2.16 -3.53 11.55
CA LYS A 120 2.88 -3.30 10.28
C LYS A 120 2.15 -3.99 9.13
N TYR A 121 1.09 -3.35 8.65
CA TYR A 121 0.25 -3.92 7.57
C TYR A 121 1.06 -4.28 6.31
N ILE A 122 2.10 -3.51 5.97
CA ILE A 122 2.97 -3.79 4.80
C ILE A 122 3.78 -5.09 4.91
N LEU A 123 3.85 -5.68 6.11
CA LEU A 123 4.49 -6.97 6.38
C LEU A 123 3.47 -8.11 6.57
N ASN A 124 2.16 -7.82 6.45
CA ASN A 124 1.14 -8.84 6.63
C ASN A 124 1.21 -9.87 5.48
N PRO A 125 1.48 -11.16 5.77
CA PRO A 125 1.57 -12.18 4.75
C PRO A 125 0.22 -12.49 4.11
N ASP A 126 -0.90 -12.19 4.76
CA ASP A 126 -2.25 -12.48 4.26
C ASP A 126 -2.75 -11.44 3.25
N ARG A 127 -2.01 -10.34 3.04
CA ARG A 127 -2.43 -9.29 2.10
C ARG A 127 -2.35 -9.78 0.66
N PHE A 128 -3.28 -9.32 -0.17
CA PHE A 128 -3.40 -9.69 -1.58
C PHE A 128 -2.05 -9.57 -2.33
N PHE A 129 -1.36 -8.45 -2.14
CA PHE A 129 -0.08 -8.17 -2.81
C PHE A 129 0.99 -9.22 -2.48
N TYR A 130 1.09 -9.63 -1.21
CA TYR A 130 2.05 -10.66 -0.77
C TYR A 130 1.71 -12.02 -1.38
N GLN A 131 0.46 -12.46 -1.19
CA GLN A 131 0.00 -13.77 -1.65
C GLN A 131 0.11 -13.92 -3.16
N THR A 132 -0.19 -12.86 -3.91
CA THR A 132 -0.15 -12.90 -5.38
C THR A 132 1.28 -13.03 -5.89
N ILE A 133 2.23 -12.27 -5.33
CA ILE A 133 3.66 -12.42 -5.68
C ILE A 133 4.14 -13.83 -5.31
N LYS A 134 3.88 -14.28 -4.07
CA LYS A 134 4.32 -15.60 -3.59
C LYS A 134 3.78 -16.73 -4.47
N ASN A 135 2.48 -16.75 -4.74
CA ASN A 135 1.86 -17.78 -5.56
C ASN A 135 2.39 -17.75 -7.01
N THR A 136 2.75 -16.58 -7.51
CA THR A 136 3.33 -16.44 -8.86
C THR A 136 4.77 -16.97 -8.91
N ILE A 137 5.57 -16.68 -7.89
CA ILE A 137 6.91 -17.26 -7.72
C ILE A 137 6.85 -18.79 -7.55
N GLU A 138 5.87 -19.32 -6.81
CA GLU A 138 5.69 -20.78 -6.65
C GLU A 138 5.48 -21.49 -7.99
N LYS A 139 4.75 -20.87 -8.92
CA LYS A 139 4.57 -21.39 -10.28
C LYS A 139 5.89 -21.41 -11.05
N GLU A 140 6.68 -20.35 -10.95
CA GLU A 140 7.99 -20.24 -11.62
C GLU A 140 9.04 -21.19 -11.05
N ILE A 141 8.98 -21.50 -9.76
CA ILE A 141 9.81 -22.56 -9.16
C ILE A 141 9.36 -23.93 -9.67
N SER A 142 8.03 -24.16 -9.72
CA SER A 142 7.47 -25.44 -10.16
C SER A 142 7.73 -25.73 -11.64
N SER A 143 7.82 -24.70 -12.49
CA SER A 143 8.21 -24.81 -13.90
C SER A 143 9.72 -24.99 -14.09
N GLY A 144 10.52 -24.82 -13.03
CA GLY A 144 11.98 -24.90 -13.07
C GLY A 144 12.66 -23.62 -13.54
N ASN A 145 11.92 -22.52 -13.75
CA ASN A 145 12.49 -21.23 -14.17
C ASN A 145 13.26 -20.54 -13.05
N LEU A 146 12.79 -20.66 -11.80
CA LEU A 146 13.45 -20.09 -10.61
C LEU A 146 13.93 -21.17 -9.63
N LYS A 147 15.04 -20.90 -8.94
CA LYS A 147 15.62 -21.71 -7.85
C LYS A 147 15.47 -21.01 -6.51
N GLY A 148 15.13 -21.77 -5.48
CA GLY A 148 15.03 -21.29 -4.10
C GLY A 148 13.67 -21.58 -3.48
N THR A 149 13.27 -20.77 -2.51
CA THR A 149 11.94 -20.88 -1.88
C THR A 149 11.11 -19.64 -2.20
N ALA A 150 9.81 -19.84 -2.44
CA ALA A 150 8.93 -18.72 -2.76
C ALA A 150 8.85 -17.69 -1.63
N PHE A 151 8.98 -18.13 -0.37
CA PHE A 151 9.05 -17.24 0.79
C PHE A 151 10.23 -16.26 0.68
N LEU A 152 11.46 -16.76 0.46
CA LEU A 152 12.66 -15.92 0.43
C LEU A 152 12.60 -14.93 -0.74
N ILE A 153 12.28 -15.41 -1.94
CA ILE A 153 12.22 -14.56 -3.13
C ILE A 153 11.15 -13.46 -2.97
N THR A 154 9.98 -13.81 -2.41
CA THR A 154 8.92 -12.84 -2.14
C THR A 154 9.38 -11.79 -1.13
N GLU A 155 9.99 -12.21 -0.02
CA GLU A 155 10.50 -11.29 0.99
C GLU A 155 11.59 -10.36 0.45
N ASP A 156 12.48 -10.85 -0.41
CA ASP A 156 13.53 -10.05 -1.02
C ASP A 156 12.96 -9.01 -2.00
N ILE A 157 11.99 -9.40 -2.83
CA ILE A 157 11.26 -8.46 -3.71
C ILE A 157 10.55 -7.39 -2.86
N LEU A 158 9.82 -7.80 -1.83
CA LEU A 158 9.07 -6.87 -0.97
C LEU A 158 9.99 -5.96 -0.14
N SER A 159 11.16 -6.46 0.26
CA SER A 159 12.17 -5.67 0.96
C SER A 159 12.78 -4.62 0.03
N ALA A 160 13.15 -5.03 -1.19
CA ALA A 160 13.70 -4.14 -2.21
C ALA A 160 12.72 -3.03 -2.60
N THR A 161 11.43 -3.35 -2.76
CA THR A 161 10.39 -2.36 -3.07
C THR A 161 10.21 -1.36 -1.93
N ARG A 162 10.10 -1.82 -0.67
CA ARG A 162 10.02 -0.94 0.51
C ARG A 162 11.24 -0.01 0.63
N GLY A 163 12.44 -0.56 0.47
CA GLY A 163 13.69 0.20 0.51
C GLY A 163 13.75 1.24 -0.61
N THR A 164 13.27 0.90 -1.80
CA THR A 164 13.23 1.81 -2.95
C THR A 164 12.25 2.95 -2.75
N ILE A 165 11.05 2.69 -2.20
CA ILE A 165 10.08 3.75 -1.90
C ILE A 165 10.64 4.70 -0.83
N TYR A 166 11.27 4.17 0.21
CA TYR A 166 11.91 4.99 1.24
C TYR A 166 13.02 5.87 0.65
N ASP A 167 13.91 5.30 -0.15
CA ASP A 167 14.98 6.03 -0.84
C ASP A 167 14.43 7.09 -1.79
N TRP A 168 13.37 6.78 -2.54
CA TRP A 168 12.69 7.74 -3.42
C TRP A 168 12.11 8.92 -2.65
N CYS A 169 11.55 8.66 -1.47
CA CYS A 169 11.10 9.73 -0.58
C CYS A 169 12.25 10.59 -0.05
N LEU A 170 13.41 9.99 0.30
CA LEU A 170 14.61 10.73 0.71
C LEU A 170 15.15 11.62 -0.42
N HIS A 171 14.99 11.18 -1.65
CA HIS A 171 15.40 11.87 -2.86
C HIS A 171 14.33 12.82 -3.42
N GLU A 172 13.31 13.16 -2.63
CA GLU A 172 12.23 14.09 -2.99
C GLU A 172 11.54 13.74 -4.32
N GLY A 173 11.49 12.45 -4.65
CA GLY A 173 10.90 11.94 -5.89
C GLY A 173 11.65 12.33 -7.18
N SER A 174 12.95 12.62 -7.08
CA SER A 174 13.79 13.08 -8.20
C SER A 174 14.01 12.06 -9.34
N TYR A 175 13.47 10.86 -9.24
CA TYR A 175 13.59 9.81 -10.25
C TYR A 175 12.28 9.03 -10.37
N SER A 176 12.11 8.28 -11.49
CA SER A 176 10.96 7.39 -11.66
C SER A 176 11.02 6.24 -10.66
N LEU A 177 10.01 6.19 -9.78
CA LEU A 177 9.91 5.14 -8.79
C LEU A 177 9.68 3.78 -9.45
N SER A 178 8.83 3.76 -10.48
CA SER A 178 8.50 2.54 -11.24
C SER A 178 9.73 1.92 -11.88
N GLU A 179 10.52 2.71 -12.61
CA GLU A 179 11.74 2.21 -13.27
C GLU A 179 12.75 1.63 -12.27
N LYS A 180 12.95 2.30 -11.12
CA LYS A 180 13.88 1.81 -10.10
C LYS A 180 13.35 0.56 -9.41
N MET A 181 12.07 0.52 -9.05
CA MET A 181 11.45 -0.66 -8.43
C MET A 181 11.52 -1.88 -9.34
N LEU A 182 11.16 -1.73 -10.63
CA LEU A 182 11.29 -2.80 -11.61
C LEU A 182 12.73 -3.29 -11.73
N ARG A 183 13.71 -2.38 -11.86
CA ARG A 183 15.12 -2.75 -11.92
C ARG A 183 15.57 -3.53 -10.67
N MET A 184 15.15 -3.12 -9.49
CA MET A 184 15.48 -3.81 -8.24
C MET A 184 14.84 -5.20 -8.19
N THR A 185 13.57 -5.33 -8.61
CA THR A 185 12.89 -6.63 -8.73
C THR A 185 13.60 -7.55 -9.73
N GLU A 186 14.03 -7.04 -10.89
CA GLU A 186 14.79 -7.84 -11.85
C GLU A 186 16.11 -8.34 -11.28
N MET A 187 16.84 -7.52 -10.52
CA MET A 187 18.09 -7.98 -9.88
C MET A 187 17.84 -9.13 -8.89
N VAL A 188 16.74 -9.09 -8.15
CA VAL A 188 16.34 -10.20 -7.27
C VAL A 188 15.98 -11.43 -8.10
N LEU A 189 15.13 -11.31 -9.11
CA LEU A 189 14.73 -12.44 -9.97
C LEU A 189 15.94 -13.06 -10.69
N GLN A 190 16.85 -12.24 -11.19
CA GLN A 190 18.07 -12.68 -11.87
C GLN A 190 18.99 -13.53 -10.99
N TYR A 191 19.07 -13.22 -9.71
CA TYR A 191 19.82 -14.05 -8.76
C TYR A 191 19.25 -15.47 -8.63
N HIS A 192 17.94 -15.63 -8.88
CA HIS A 192 17.22 -16.88 -8.73
C HIS A 192 16.97 -17.64 -10.04
N PHE A 193 17.25 -17.10 -11.22
CA PHE A 193 17.06 -17.84 -12.48
C PHE A 193 17.91 -19.12 -12.55
N SER A 194 17.31 -20.17 -13.08
CA SER A 194 17.93 -21.50 -13.24
C SER A 194 19.04 -21.55 -14.28
#